data_AF-A0A536ZV53-F1
#
_entry.id   AF-A0A536ZV53-F1
#
_cell.length_a   1.000
_cell.length_b   1.000
_cell.length_c   1.000
_cell.angle_alpha   90.00
_cell.angle_beta   90.00
_cell.angle_gamma   90.00
#
_symmetry.space_group_name_H-M   'P 1'
#
loop_
_entity.id
_entity.type
_entity.pdbx_description
1 polymer ?
#
loop_
_entity_poly.entity_id
_entity_poly.type
_entity_poly.pdbx_seq_one_letter_code
_entity_poly.pdbx_strand_id
1 'polypeptide(L)'
;MSKPLWTIRALLTAGTVAVASLASAQTLRFGLAEDPDILDPTLARTFVGRIVFAALCDKLFDIDEKLEIVPQLATGYEWSADRKALTIKLRKGVTFHDGEKLDAAAVKFNIERHKTMAGSNRRGELAPVTGADVVDDSTVRLNLSAPFAPLLAQLADRAGMMVSPKAAQAEGDKFGSKPVCSGPFRFVERIAQD
;
A
#
# COMPACT_ATOMS: atom_id res chain seq x y z
N MET A 1 21.65 57.72 -61.95
CA MET A 1 22.40 58.47 -60.91
C MET A 1 21.89 58.05 -59.54
N SER A 2 22.81 57.98 -58.57
CA SER A 2 22.66 57.78 -57.11
C SER A 2 22.07 56.46 -56.55
N LYS A 3 22.98 55.70 -55.90
CA LYS A 3 22.81 54.55 -54.99
C LYS A 3 22.19 54.99 -53.62
N PRO A 4 22.22 54.17 -52.54
CA PRO A 4 21.43 52.97 -52.21
C PRO A 4 20.78 53.09 -50.80
N LEU A 5 19.86 52.21 -50.40
CA LEU A 5 19.46 52.09 -48.98
C LEU A 5 19.25 50.63 -48.58
N TRP A 6 20.22 50.11 -47.82
CA TRP A 6 20.16 48.87 -47.06
C TRP A 6 19.03 48.93 -46.03
N THR A 7 18.20 47.90 -45.97
CA THR A 7 17.30 47.66 -44.83
C THR A 7 17.59 46.28 -44.25
N ILE A 8 18.27 46.29 -43.10
CA ILE A 8 18.47 45.13 -42.24
C ILE A 8 17.11 44.74 -41.67
N ARG A 9 16.57 43.58 -42.05
CA ARG A 9 15.44 42.97 -41.35
C ARG A 9 15.97 42.14 -40.19
N ALA A 10 15.81 42.66 -38.98
CA ALA A 10 16.04 41.90 -37.75
C ALA A 10 14.99 40.78 -37.64
N LEU A 11 15.44 39.52 -37.57
CA LEU A 11 14.61 38.39 -37.16
C LEU A 11 14.42 38.45 -35.64
N LEU A 12 13.21 38.75 -35.17
CA LEU A 12 12.81 38.42 -33.80
C LEU A 12 12.39 36.95 -33.75
N THR A 13 13.27 36.09 -33.26
CA THR A 13 12.90 34.75 -32.77
C THR A 13 12.26 34.90 -31.39
N ALA A 14 10.93 34.99 -31.35
CA ALA A 14 10.17 34.92 -30.11
C ALA A 14 10.24 33.49 -29.54
N GLY A 15 11.07 33.29 -28.53
CA GLY A 15 11.12 32.04 -27.76
C GLY A 15 9.86 31.92 -26.90
N THR A 16 8.98 30.98 -27.25
CA THR A 16 7.90 30.55 -26.36
C THR A 16 8.49 29.70 -25.24
N VAL A 17 8.68 30.31 -24.07
CA VAL A 17 8.91 29.57 -22.82
C VAL A 17 7.59 28.92 -22.45
N ALA A 18 7.49 27.60 -22.62
CA ALA A 18 6.40 26.82 -22.06
C ALA A 18 6.55 26.82 -20.53
N VAL A 19 5.78 27.67 -19.86
CA VAL A 19 5.63 27.61 -18.41
C VAL A 19 4.81 26.37 -18.11
N ALA A 20 5.48 25.28 -17.74
CA ALA A 20 4.80 24.14 -17.13
C ALA A 20 4.15 24.64 -15.85
N SER A 21 2.82 24.69 -15.82
CA SER A 21 2.06 25.01 -14.62
C SER A 21 2.42 24.02 -13.53
N LEU A 22 3.13 24.48 -12.48
CA LEU A 22 3.28 23.74 -11.24
C LEU A 22 1.87 23.45 -10.72
N ALA A 23 1.45 22.19 -10.76
CA ALA A 23 0.18 21.79 -10.18
C ALA A 23 0.19 22.19 -8.70
N SER A 24 -0.69 23.11 -8.32
CA SER A 24 -0.94 23.43 -6.90
C SER A 24 -1.39 22.15 -6.20
N ALA A 25 -0.96 21.93 -4.95
CA ALA A 25 -1.51 20.86 -4.12
C ALA A 25 -3.04 20.98 -4.09
N GLN A 26 -3.75 19.96 -4.58
CA GLN A 26 -5.20 19.93 -4.59
C GLN A 26 -5.70 19.12 -3.40
N THR A 27 -6.59 19.72 -2.60
CA THR A 27 -7.29 18.99 -1.53
C THR A 27 -8.54 18.36 -2.10
N LEU A 28 -8.58 17.02 -2.16
CA LEU A 28 -9.81 16.28 -2.44
C LEU A 28 -10.59 16.10 -1.12
N ARG A 29 -11.85 16.54 -1.12
CA ARG A 29 -12.81 16.27 -0.04
C ARG A 29 -13.89 15.35 -0.57
N PHE A 30 -14.16 14.27 0.15
CA PHE A 30 -15.22 13.32 -0.18
C PHE A 30 -15.98 12.94 1.08
N GLY A 31 -17.29 12.72 0.94
CA GLY A 31 -18.13 12.23 2.02
C GLY A 31 -18.04 10.72 2.14
N LEU A 32 -18.02 10.23 3.37
CA LEU A 32 -18.18 8.82 3.69
C LEU A 32 -19.62 8.56 4.19
N ALA A 33 -20.13 7.34 4.02
CA ALA A 33 -21.48 6.99 4.45
C ALA A 33 -21.63 6.89 5.97
N GLU A 34 -20.53 6.64 6.68
CA GLU A 34 -20.42 6.57 8.15
C GLU A 34 -18.97 6.81 8.57
N ASP A 35 -18.73 6.98 9.87
CA ASP A 35 -17.38 7.09 10.42
C ASP A 35 -16.66 5.73 10.36
N PRO A 36 -15.41 5.68 9.88
CA PRO A 36 -14.61 4.45 9.94
C PRO A 36 -14.33 4.09 11.40
N ASP A 37 -14.21 2.79 11.69
CA ASP A 37 -13.90 2.29 13.03
C ASP A 37 -12.41 2.48 13.39
N ILE A 38 -11.69 1.43 13.75
CA ILE A 38 -10.27 1.53 14.07
C ILE A 38 -9.42 1.55 12.79
N LEU A 39 -8.48 2.49 12.68
CA LEU A 39 -7.59 2.59 11.50
C LEU A 39 -6.38 1.64 11.61
N ASP A 40 -6.64 0.40 11.98
CA ASP A 40 -5.66 -0.68 12.00
C ASP A 40 -6.17 -1.86 11.14
N PRO A 41 -5.51 -2.24 10.05
CA PRO A 41 -5.96 -3.34 9.19
C PRO A 41 -6.18 -4.66 9.95
N THR A 42 -5.48 -4.90 11.07
CA THR A 42 -5.65 -6.10 11.90
C THR A 42 -6.99 -6.10 12.65
N LEU A 43 -7.39 -4.94 13.18
CA LEU A 43 -8.54 -4.81 14.08
C LEU A 43 -9.79 -4.28 13.38
N ALA A 44 -9.65 -3.58 12.26
CA ALA A 44 -10.76 -2.96 11.55
C ALA A 44 -11.79 -4.00 11.09
N ARG A 45 -13.07 -3.61 11.13
CA ARG A 45 -14.22 -4.41 10.67
C ARG A 45 -15.05 -3.70 9.60
N THR A 46 -15.17 -2.36 9.64
CA THR A 46 -16.12 -1.63 8.79
C THR A 46 -15.79 -1.74 7.30
N PHE A 47 -16.83 -1.66 6.47
CA PHE A 47 -16.67 -1.56 5.02
C PHE A 47 -16.12 -0.19 4.63
N VAL A 48 -16.64 0.89 5.23
CA VAL A 48 -16.21 2.26 4.95
C VAL A 48 -14.74 2.50 5.29
N GLY A 49 -14.22 1.86 6.34
CA GLY A 49 -12.79 1.88 6.66
C GLY A 49 -11.90 1.41 5.50
N ARG A 50 -12.39 0.50 4.63
CA ARG A 50 -11.63 0.02 3.46
C ARG A 50 -11.36 1.15 2.46
N ILE A 51 -12.26 2.12 2.34
CA ILE A 51 -12.08 3.28 1.45
C ILE A 51 -10.90 4.13 1.94
N VAL A 52 -10.78 4.32 3.26
CA VAL A 52 -9.65 5.03 3.87
C VAL A 52 -8.37 4.23 3.72
N PHE A 53 -8.41 2.92 3.98
CA PHE A 53 -7.23 2.06 3.85
C PHE A 53 -6.69 1.97 2.43
N ALA A 54 -7.54 2.00 1.40
CA ALA A 54 -7.09 1.96 0.00
C ALA A 54 -6.11 3.09 -0.35
N ALA A 55 -6.23 4.25 0.31
CA ALA A 55 -5.30 5.37 0.15
C ALA A 55 -4.12 5.32 1.13
N LEU A 56 -4.31 4.70 2.31
CA LEU A 56 -3.37 4.72 3.43
C LEU A 56 -2.36 3.56 3.39
N CYS A 57 -2.81 2.35 3.05
CA CYS A 57 -2.02 1.12 3.20
C CYS A 57 -2.00 0.32 1.91
N ASP A 58 -0.82 0.14 1.33
CA ASP A 58 -0.66 -0.83 0.26
C ASP A 58 -0.74 -2.26 0.81
N LYS A 59 -1.14 -3.16 -0.08
CA LYS A 59 -1.30 -4.58 0.18
C LYS A 59 -0.44 -5.40 -0.79
N LEU A 60 -0.24 -6.68 -0.49
CA LEU A 60 0.57 -7.57 -1.33
C LEU A 60 0.04 -7.67 -2.75
N PHE A 61 -1.27 -7.90 -2.88
CA PHE A 61 -1.98 -7.94 -4.16
C PHE A 61 -3.16 -6.97 -4.14
N ASP A 62 -3.68 -6.63 -5.30
CA ASP A 62 -4.90 -5.83 -5.45
C ASP A 62 -5.92 -6.56 -6.32
N ILE A 63 -7.12 -6.01 -6.42
CA ILE A 63 -8.18 -6.44 -7.31
C ILE A 63 -8.45 -5.29 -8.27
N ASP A 64 -8.32 -5.54 -9.57
CA ASP A 64 -8.57 -4.52 -10.58
C ASP A 64 -10.07 -4.36 -10.92
N GLU A 65 -10.39 -3.45 -11.84
CA GLU A 65 -11.77 -3.17 -12.28
C GLU A 65 -12.47 -4.38 -12.92
N LYS A 66 -11.70 -5.40 -13.35
CA LYS A 66 -12.21 -6.65 -13.92
C LYS A 66 -12.36 -7.75 -12.87
N LEU A 67 -12.11 -7.42 -11.61
CA LEU A 67 -12.11 -8.34 -10.47
C LEU A 67 -10.97 -9.38 -10.53
N GLU A 68 -9.88 -9.05 -11.23
CA GLU A 68 -8.70 -9.90 -11.30
C GLU A 68 -7.71 -9.56 -10.19
N ILE A 69 -7.09 -10.58 -9.60
CA ILE A 69 -6.02 -10.37 -8.60
C ILE A 69 -4.75 -9.95 -9.32
N VAL A 70 -4.26 -8.75 -9.02
CA VAL A 70 -3.10 -8.13 -9.66
C VAL A 70 -1.99 -7.80 -8.65
N PRO A 71 -0.71 -7.65 -9.07
CA PRO A 71 0.38 -7.31 -8.15
C PRO A 71 0.33 -5.85 -7.66
N GLN A 72 0.49 -5.62 -6.35
CA GLN A 72 0.70 -4.28 -5.76
C GLN A 72 2.06 -4.19 -5.07
N LEU A 73 2.22 -4.57 -3.79
CA LEU A 73 3.55 -4.65 -3.16
C LEU A 73 4.33 -5.89 -3.63
N ALA A 74 3.61 -6.98 -3.90
CA ALA A 74 4.17 -8.12 -4.59
C ALA A 74 4.39 -7.79 -6.07
N THR A 75 5.37 -8.45 -6.68
CA THR A 75 5.62 -8.45 -8.14
C THR A 75 5.17 -9.76 -8.78
N GLY A 76 4.95 -10.80 -7.98
CA GLY A 76 4.48 -12.11 -8.42
C GLY A 76 4.53 -13.14 -7.30
N TYR A 77 4.00 -14.32 -7.56
CA TYR A 77 4.00 -15.43 -6.63
C TYR A 77 4.12 -16.79 -7.33
N GLU A 78 4.48 -17.81 -6.55
CA GLU A 78 4.56 -19.20 -7.00
C GLU A 78 4.05 -20.14 -5.89
N TRP A 79 3.19 -21.09 -6.27
CA TRP A 79 2.72 -22.15 -5.38
C TRP A 79 3.64 -23.37 -5.47
N SER A 80 3.92 -24.00 -4.33
CA SER A 80 4.49 -25.36 -4.33
C SER A 80 3.55 -26.36 -5.01
N ALA A 81 4.09 -27.48 -5.48
CA ALA A 81 3.33 -28.52 -6.16
C ALA A 81 2.14 -29.06 -5.33
N ASP A 82 2.28 -29.14 -4.01
CA ASP A 82 1.23 -29.56 -3.07
C ASP A 82 0.30 -28.43 -2.63
N ARG A 83 0.53 -27.20 -3.10
CA ARG A 83 -0.20 -25.96 -2.75
C ARG A 83 -0.19 -25.64 -1.25
N LYS A 84 0.85 -26.07 -0.53
CA LYS A 84 1.05 -25.77 0.90
C LYS A 84 2.12 -24.71 1.17
N ALA A 85 2.76 -24.17 0.14
CA ALA A 85 3.64 -23.02 0.26
C ALA A 85 3.38 -22.01 -0.85
N LEU A 86 3.31 -20.74 -0.49
CA LEU A 86 3.17 -19.60 -1.40
C LEU A 86 4.43 -18.73 -1.28
N THR A 87 5.27 -18.73 -2.31
CA THR A 87 6.44 -17.86 -2.38
C THR A 87 6.03 -16.56 -3.06
N ILE A 88 6.31 -15.42 -2.44
CA ILE A 88 5.92 -14.09 -2.89
C ILE A 88 7.18 -13.24 -3.09
N LYS A 89 7.32 -12.65 -4.28
CA LYS A 89 8.38 -11.69 -4.60
C LYS A 89 7.88 -10.28 -4.38
N LEU A 90 8.67 -9.43 -3.73
CA LEU A 90 8.30 -8.07 -3.33
C LEU A 90 8.96 -7.03 -4.22
N ARG A 91 8.31 -5.87 -4.41
CA ARG A 91 8.96 -4.69 -4.98
C ARG A 91 10.10 -4.23 -4.07
N LYS A 92 11.17 -3.76 -4.69
CA LYS A 92 12.34 -3.23 -3.99
C LYS A 92 12.23 -1.72 -3.84
N GLY A 93 12.82 -1.18 -2.77
CA GLY A 93 12.89 0.26 -2.53
C GLY A 93 11.59 0.90 -2.03
N VAL A 94 10.61 0.10 -1.62
CA VAL A 94 9.37 0.59 -0.99
C VAL A 94 9.66 0.92 0.48
N THR A 95 9.08 2.03 0.95
CA THR A 95 9.19 2.47 2.35
C THR A 95 7.81 2.71 2.94
N PHE A 96 7.70 2.53 4.24
CA PHE A 96 6.57 3.02 5.01
C PHE A 96 6.62 4.55 5.15
N HIS A 97 5.54 5.15 5.65
CA HIS A 97 5.42 6.60 5.86
C HIS A 97 6.41 7.16 6.89
N ASP A 98 6.98 6.31 7.74
CA ASP A 98 8.04 6.65 8.70
C ASP A 98 9.46 6.46 8.12
N GLY A 99 9.58 6.07 6.85
CA GLY A 99 10.85 5.86 6.15
C GLY A 99 11.48 4.49 6.35
N GLU A 100 10.90 3.62 7.19
CA GLU A 100 11.38 2.24 7.33
C GLU A 100 11.15 1.48 6.03
N LYS A 101 12.04 0.52 5.73
CA LYS A 101 11.94 -0.30 4.52
C LYS A 101 10.77 -1.27 4.63
N LEU A 102 10.04 -1.46 3.53
CA LEU A 102 9.09 -2.54 3.37
C LEU A 102 9.77 -3.72 2.67
N ASP A 103 10.10 -4.76 3.44
CA ASP A 103 10.81 -5.95 2.98
C ASP A 103 10.15 -7.24 3.48
N ALA A 104 10.74 -8.39 3.18
CA ALA A 104 10.20 -9.69 3.57
C ALA A 104 10.07 -9.85 5.10
N ALA A 105 10.93 -9.21 5.90
CA ALA A 105 10.82 -9.24 7.36
C ALA A 105 9.60 -8.43 7.83
N ALA A 106 9.32 -7.29 7.20
CA ALA A 106 8.08 -6.53 7.44
C ALA A 106 6.83 -7.35 7.07
N VAL A 107 6.86 -8.09 5.95
CA VAL A 107 5.73 -8.97 5.58
C VAL A 107 5.53 -10.06 6.62
N LYS A 108 6.61 -10.74 7.04
CA LYS A 108 6.55 -11.74 8.12
C LYS A 108 5.95 -11.17 9.39
N PHE A 109 6.40 -9.99 9.82
CA PHE A 109 5.86 -9.30 10.99
C PHE A 109 4.35 -9.09 10.87
N ASN A 110 3.87 -8.57 9.75
CA ASN A 110 2.46 -8.27 9.54
C ASN A 110 1.58 -9.54 9.55
N ILE A 111 2.02 -10.60 8.86
CA ILE A 111 1.31 -11.89 8.85
C ILE A 111 1.22 -12.48 10.25
N GLU A 112 2.32 -12.47 11.02
CA GLU A 112 2.29 -12.97 12.40
C GLU A 112 1.46 -12.07 13.31
N ARG A 113 1.51 -10.74 13.14
CA ARG A 113 0.67 -9.79 13.88
C ARG A 113 -0.81 -10.08 13.64
N HIS A 114 -1.22 -10.25 12.38
CA HIS A 114 -2.60 -10.63 12.04
C HIS A 114 -3.04 -11.94 12.68
N LYS A 115 -2.15 -12.92 12.81
CA LYS A 115 -2.49 -14.21 13.42
C LYS A 115 -2.52 -14.18 14.94
N THR A 116 -1.65 -13.40 15.58
CA THR A 116 -1.38 -13.50 17.02
C THR A 116 -2.03 -12.38 17.85
N MET A 117 -2.24 -11.19 17.29
CA MET A 117 -2.82 -10.06 18.01
C MET A 117 -4.23 -10.40 18.54
N ALA A 118 -4.48 -10.01 19.78
CA ALA A 118 -5.79 -10.18 20.42
C ALA A 118 -6.85 -9.36 19.66
N GLY A 119 -8.03 -9.94 19.46
CA GLY A 119 -9.12 -9.27 18.71
C GLY A 119 -8.88 -9.13 17.21
N SER A 120 -7.82 -9.71 16.65
CA SER A 120 -7.58 -9.67 15.20
C SER A 120 -8.74 -10.27 14.42
N ASN A 121 -9.32 -9.46 13.54
CA ASN A 121 -10.35 -9.88 12.59
C ASN A 121 -9.77 -10.60 11.37
N ARG A 122 -8.44 -10.65 11.24
CA ARG A 122 -7.71 -11.30 10.13
C ARG A 122 -7.34 -12.75 10.45
N ARG A 123 -7.42 -13.17 11.72
CA ARG A 123 -6.98 -14.50 12.17
C ARG A 123 -7.69 -15.64 11.42
N GLY A 124 -9.00 -15.50 11.16
CA GLY A 124 -9.78 -16.47 10.40
C GLY A 124 -9.40 -16.51 8.91
N GLU A 125 -9.09 -15.35 8.32
CA GLU A 125 -8.69 -15.20 6.92
C GLU A 125 -7.33 -15.89 6.65
N LEU A 126 -6.46 -15.93 7.68
CA LEU A 126 -5.13 -16.54 7.64
C LEU A 126 -5.04 -17.88 8.37
N ALA A 127 -6.17 -18.50 8.74
CA ALA A 127 -6.17 -19.69 9.61
C ALA A 127 -5.30 -20.85 9.10
N PRO A 128 -5.23 -21.15 7.78
CA PRO A 128 -4.34 -22.19 7.26
C PRO A 128 -2.85 -21.81 7.24
N VAL A 129 -2.50 -20.52 7.31
CA VAL A 129 -1.11 -20.06 7.26
C VAL A 129 -0.43 -20.39 8.59
N THR A 130 0.56 -21.28 8.56
CA THR A 130 1.30 -21.71 9.75
C THR A 130 2.45 -20.79 10.09
N GLY A 131 3.03 -20.10 9.10
CA GLY A 131 4.01 -19.05 9.33
C GLY A 131 4.55 -18.43 8.05
N ALA A 132 5.43 -17.43 8.21
CA ALA A 132 6.14 -16.77 7.13
C ALA A 132 7.67 -16.90 7.31
N ASP A 133 8.34 -17.39 6.26
CA ASP A 133 9.80 -17.49 6.20
C ASP A 133 10.36 -16.37 5.32
N VAL A 134 11.38 -15.68 5.82
CA VAL A 134 12.17 -14.74 5.02
C VAL A 134 13.20 -15.56 4.24
N VAL A 135 13.03 -15.63 2.93
CA VAL A 135 13.98 -16.32 2.03
C VAL A 135 15.15 -15.39 1.71
N ASP A 136 14.83 -14.14 1.37
CA ASP A 136 15.74 -13.01 1.22
C ASP A 136 14.97 -11.71 1.45
N ASP A 137 15.65 -10.56 1.41
CA ASP A 137 15.05 -9.22 1.60
C ASP A 137 13.79 -8.97 0.77
N SER A 138 13.69 -9.54 -0.42
CA SER A 138 12.59 -9.32 -1.36
C SER A 138 11.75 -10.57 -1.62
N THR A 139 11.95 -11.64 -0.85
CA THR A 139 11.25 -12.91 -1.05
C THR A 139 10.79 -13.47 0.29
N VAL A 140 9.48 -13.67 0.42
CA VAL A 140 8.85 -14.30 1.60
C VAL A 140 8.09 -15.54 1.16
N ARG A 141 8.17 -16.60 1.97
CA ARG A 141 7.39 -17.83 1.77
C ARG A 141 6.38 -17.98 2.88
N LEU A 142 5.10 -18.01 2.53
CA LEU A 142 4.03 -18.36 3.46
C LEU A 142 3.85 -19.88 3.44
N ASN A 143 3.90 -20.52 4.61
CA ASN A 143 3.66 -21.94 4.78
C ASN A 143 2.22 -22.17 5.24
N LEU A 144 1.56 -23.20 4.71
CA LEU A 144 0.18 -23.53 5.01
C LEU A 144 0.06 -24.97 5.53
N SER A 145 -0.89 -25.22 6.42
CA SER A 145 -1.21 -26.57 6.92
C SER A 145 -1.93 -27.42 5.87
N ALA A 146 -2.73 -26.78 5.02
CA ALA A 146 -3.49 -27.38 3.94
C ALA A 146 -3.66 -26.39 2.76
N PRO A 147 -3.95 -26.88 1.54
CA PRO A 147 -4.26 -26.01 0.41
C PRO A 147 -5.44 -25.08 0.73
N PHE A 148 -5.29 -23.79 0.42
CA PHE A 148 -6.31 -22.78 0.69
C PHE A 148 -6.44 -21.81 -0.48
N ALA A 149 -7.38 -22.12 -1.38
CA ALA A 149 -7.61 -21.33 -2.59
C ALA A 149 -7.89 -19.82 -2.34
N PRO A 150 -8.63 -19.42 -1.28
CA PRO A 150 -8.91 -18.01 -1.03
C PRO A 150 -7.71 -17.16 -0.63
N LEU A 151 -6.54 -17.73 -0.32
CA LEU A 151 -5.42 -16.98 0.30
C LEU A 151 -5.05 -15.72 -0.49
N LEU A 152 -4.93 -15.81 -1.82
CA LEU A 152 -4.56 -14.65 -2.63
C LEU A 152 -5.58 -13.52 -2.54
N ALA A 153 -6.88 -13.85 -2.49
CA ALA A 153 -7.93 -12.86 -2.33
C ALA A 153 -7.90 -12.21 -0.93
N GLN A 154 -7.56 -12.98 0.12
CA GLN A 154 -7.36 -12.42 1.46
C GLN A 154 -6.15 -11.48 1.51
N LEU A 155 -5.06 -11.85 0.85
CA LEU A 155 -3.87 -11.01 0.69
C LEU A 155 -4.07 -9.83 -0.29
N ALA A 156 -5.22 -9.79 -0.97
CA ALA A 156 -5.69 -8.67 -1.77
C ALA A 156 -6.67 -7.75 -1.02
N ASP A 157 -6.84 -7.95 0.29
CA ASP A 157 -7.61 -7.10 1.20
C ASP A 157 -6.76 -6.84 2.46
N ARG A 158 -7.38 -6.53 3.60
CA ARG A 158 -6.72 -6.13 4.85
C ARG A 158 -5.68 -7.12 5.37
N ALA A 159 -5.82 -8.43 5.15
CA ALA A 159 -4.82 -9.41 5.57
C ALA A 159 -3.51 -9.32 4.77
N GLY A 160 -3.52 -8.64 3.62
CA GLY A 160 -2.34 -8.34 2.83
C GLY A 160 -1.79 -6.93 3.03
N MET A 161 -2.45 -6.07 3.82
CA MET A 161 -2.01 -4.68 4.04
C MET A 161 -0.82 -4.64 5.00
N MET A 162 0.20 -3.86 4.63
CA MET A 162 1.43 -3.77 5.40
C MET A 162 1.44 -2.51 6.27
N VAL A 163 1.60 -2.69 7.58
CA VAL A 163 1.88 -1.61 8.54
C VAL A 163 3.37 -1.61 8.93
N SER A 164 3.90 -0.43 9.29
CA SER A 164 5.28 -0.32 9.79
C SER A 164 5.45 -1.17 11.06
N PRO A 165 6.39 -2.13 11.09
CA PRO A 165 6.66 -2.92 12.29
C PRO A 165 7.06 -2.06 13.49
N LYS A 166 7.86 -1.02 13.26
CA LYS A 166 8.32 -0.09 14.30
C LYS A 166 7.16 0.65 14.96
N ALA A 167 6.29 1.24 14.15
CA ALA A 167 5.12 1.96 14.67
C ALA A 167 4.14 1.00 15.37
N ALA A 168 3.88 -0.17 14.77
CA ALA A 168 2.99 -1.17 15.35
C ALA A 168 3.49 -1.72 16.69
N GLN A 169 4.80 -1.89 16.86
CA GLN A 169 5.42 -2.29 18.12
C GLN A 169 5.38 -1.19 19.17
N ALA A 170 5.63 0.06 18.78
CA ALA A 170 5.64 1.19 19.71
C ALA A 170 4.23 1.49 20.26
N GLU A 171 3.21 1.41 19.41
CA GLU A 171 1.84 1.79 19.76
C GLU A 171 0.96 0.61 20.21
N GLY A 172 1.30 -0.62 19.84
CA GLY A 172 0.52 -1.82 20.18
C GLY A 172 -0.93 -1.71 19.71
N ASP A 173 -1.88 -1.87 20.65
CA ASP A 173 -3.32 -1.76 20.39
C ASP A 173 -3.77 -0.34 20.03
N LYS A 174 -2.93 0.68 20.29
CA LYS A 174 -3.21 2.08 19.95
C LYS A 174 -2.79 2.47 18.55
N PHE A 175 -2.18 1.55 17.77
CA PHE A 175 -1.69 1.83 16.42
C PHE A 175 -2.73 2.55 15.53
N GLY A 176 -4.01 2.15 15.63
CA GLY A 176 -5.09 2.76 14.85
C GLY A 176 -5.38 4.23 15.14
N SER A 177 -4.78 4.83 16.16
CA SER A 177 -4.87 6.29 16.43
C SER A 177 -3.86 7.12 15.65
N LYS A 178 -2.75 6.51 15.22
CA LYS A 178 -1.70 7.15 14.41
C LYS A 178 -1.06 6.11 13.47
N PRO A 179 -1.84 5.57 12.51
CA PRO A 179 -1.37 4.48 11.68
C PRO A 179 -0.25 4.92 10.75
N VAL A 180 0.74 4.03 10.59
CA VAL A 180 1.88 4.19 9.68
C VAL A 180 1.89 3.01 8.71
N CYS A 181 1.65 3.31 7.44
CA CYS A 181 1.52 2.35 6.35
C CYS A 181 2.44 2.74 5.17
N SER A 182 2.21 2.24 3.96
CA SER A 182 3.04 2.55 2.78
C SER A 182 2.30 3.20 1.61
N GLY A 183 0.98 3.43 1.73
CA GLY A 183 0.16 3.94 0.63
C GLY A 183 0.49 5.37 0.21
N PRO A 184 -0.10 5.87 -0.89
CA PRO A 184 0.19 7.20 -1.43
C PRO A 184 -0.17 8.37 -0.50
N PHE A 185 -1.07 8.15 0.46
CA PHE A 185 -1.43 9.13 1.48
C PHE A 185 -1.04 8.63 2.87
N ARG A 186 -0.63 9.56 3.74
CA ARG A 186 -0.34 9.28 5.15
C ARG A 186 -1.38 9.90 6.06
N PHE A 187 -1.57 9.29 7.22
CA PHE A 187 -2.42 9.85 8.26
C PHE A 187 -1.84 11.18 8.78
N VAL A 188 -2.70 12.19 8.91
CA VAL A 188 -2.34 13.49 9.50
C VAL A 188 -3.11 13.68 10.81
N GLU A 189 -4.44 13.61 10.73
CA GLU A 189 -5.32 13.75 11.87
C GLU A 189 -6.64 13.01 11.66
N ARG A 190 -7.32 12.73 12.77
CA ARG A 190 -8.72 12.30 12.81
C ARG A 190 -9.44 13.20 13.79
N ILE A 191 -10.52 13.82 13.35
CA ILE A 191 -11.47 14.52 14.19
C ILE A 191 -12.69 13.61 14.26
N ALA A 192 -12.88 12.91 15.38
CA ALA A 192 -14.07 12.09 15.57
C ALA A 192 -15.30 12.99 15.66
N GLN A 193 -16.40 12.58 15.02
CA GLN A 193 -17.71 13.13 15.29
C GLN A 193 -18.50 12.05 16.02
N ASP A 194 -19.02 12.38 17.21
CA ASP A 194 -19.86 11.50 18.01
C ASP A 194 -21.26 11.34 17.39
#